data_AF-A0A950T2M3-F1
#
_entry.id   AF-A0A950T2M3-F1
#
_cell.length_a   1.000
_cell.length_b   1.000
_cell.length_c   1.000
_cell.angle_alpha   90.00
_cell.angle_beta   90.00
_cell.angle_gamma   90.00
#
_symmetry.space_group_name_H-M   'P 1'
#
loop_
_entity.id
_entity.type
_entity.pdbx_description
1 polymer ?
#
loop_
_entity_poly.entity_id
_entity_poly.type
_entity_poly.pdbx_seq_one_letter_code
_entity_poly.pdbx_strand_id
1 'polypeptide(L)'
;MSVSLENQLLATKFYMPVVSGPLISRTRLNTLLSESLKFPLTLVTAPAGFGKTMALSIWAQSLPSRHLLVAWLSLDEEDNDPQLFWTYVVAALNAQQPGYFITPLKLLRSPQAPHLKDILTMLINLLQKSAQDWVLILDDYHLITEQEVHTSLSYLLEHISPQLHIIISTRSNPPLQRSKLRARRQVLEVRTQQLRCTAEETGAFFEVVMGTQFPDETIQQVTARTEGWLVGLQLLRFSLSGHADPASLLEEVRGDQRYILDFLTEEVLRQQPQEVQNFLLSTCILERLTASLCDAVREQSDSQQLLDRLEQANLFLVSLDSKGQWYRYHALFAQALHCQLKQAHANLIPILHGRASRWYDQHQQATQAILHGLCAKEWDWVADLIEQKHLPLLSFAWGTGRHAQVLLRQWLEKLPANIIASRPRLCLTCSAMLWAVTPQPLLSAWLDVAEIPLVASLKKQTHGDTSQPLLSSEARQEQLD
;
A
#
# COMPACT_ATOMS: atom_id res chain seq x y z
N MET A 1 -20.45 -50.69 1.82
CA MET A 1 -19.75 -50.06 2.96
C MET A 1 -18.90 -48.85 2.51
N SER A 2 -19.35 -48.08 1.51
CA SER A 2 -18.60 -46.97 0.90
C SER A 2 -19.02 -45.59 1.41
N VAL A 3 -20.03 -45.50 2.29
CA VAL A 3 -20.71 -44.24 2.65
C VAL A 3 -20.21 -43.63 3.98
N SER A 4 -19.39 -44.34 4.77
CA SER A 4 -18.98 -43.85 6.11
C SER A 4 -17.68 -43.04 6.15
N LEU A 5 -16.89 -43.01 5.06
CA LEU A 5 -15.58 -42.36 5.04
C LEU A 5 -15.63 -40.88 4.61
N GLU A 6 -16.70 -40.40 3.98
CA GLU A 6 -16.81 -38.98 3.57
C GLU A 6 -17.28 -38.05 4.70
N ASN A 7 -17.84 -38.58 5.79
CA ASN A 7 -18.53 -37.81 6.85
C ASN A 7 -17.63 -37.11 7.90
N GLN A 8 -16.30 -37.09 7.75
CA GLN A 8 -15.38 -36.44 8.71
C GLN A 8 -14.59 -35.27 8.13
N LEU A 9 -14.71 -35.00 6.82
CA LEU A 9 -14.11 -33.83 6.21
C LEU A 9 -15.20 -32.83 5.82
N LEU A 10 -14.90 -31.54 5.97
CA LEU A 10 -15.81 -30.49 5.56
C LEU A 10 -15.88 -30.45 4.04
N ALA A 11 -16.98 -30.97 3.49
CA ALA A 11 -17.18 -31.05 2.04
C ALA A 11 -17.11 -29.67 1.37
N THR A 12 -17.55 -28.61 2.06
CA THR A 12 -17.51 -27.21 1.62
C THR A 12 -16.12 -26.75 1.19
N LYS A 13 -15.04 -27.31 1.77
CA LYS A 13 -13.65 -26.97 1.39
C LYS A 13 -13.26 -27.44 -0.01
N PHE A 14 -13.96 -28.44 -0.56
CA PHE A 14 -13.70 -28.98 -1.89
C PHE A 14 -14.47 -28.26 -3.00
N TYR A 15 -15.43 -27.40 -2.63
CA TYR A 15 -16.23 -26.70 -3.62
C TYR A 15 -15.47 -25.49 -4.15
N MET A 16 -15.24 -25.50 -5.45
CA MET A 16 -14.87 -24.30 -6.17
C MET A 16 -15.98 -23.25 -6.00
N PRO A 17 -15.65 -22.02 -5.57
CA PRO A 17 -16.63 -20.96 -5.40
C PRO A 17 -17.43 -20.73 -6.69
N VAL A 18 -18.76 -20.88 -6.59
CA VAL A 18 -19.67 -20.58 -7.69
C VAL A 18 -19.79 -19.07 -7.79
N VAL A 19 -19.33 -18.52 -8.91
CA VAL A 19 -19.42 -17.08 -9.12
C VAL A 19 -20.88 -16.69 -9.37
N SER A 20 -21.50 -16.10 -8.36
CA SER A 20 -22.88 -15.62 -8.44
C SER A 20 -22.86 -14.11 -8.70
N GLY A 21 -23.20 -13.69 -9.92
CA GLY A 21 -23.34 -12.28 -10.29
C GLY A 21 -22.67 -11.87 -11.61
N PRO A 22 -22.79 -10.59 -11.99
CA PRO A 22 -22.16 -10.03 -13.18
C PRO A 22 -20.63 -10.20 -13.15
N LEU A 23 -20.12 -11.04 -14.05
CA LEU A 23 -18.70 -11.34 -14.20
C LEU A 23 -18.05 -10.40 -15.19
N ILE A 24 -16.96 -9.75 -14.78
CA ILE A 24 -16.08 -9.07 -15.72
C ILE A 24 -15.22 -10.08 -16.46
N SER A 25 -15.20 -9.98 -17.80
CA SER A 25 -14.27 -10.76 -18.60
C SER A 25 -12.87 -10.21 -18.44
N ARG A 26 -11.96 -11.05 -17.90
CA ARG A 26 -10.55 -10.72 -17.72
C ARG A 26 -9.69 -11.58 -18.65
N THR A 27 -9.90 -11.44 -19.96
CA THR A 27 -9.27 -12.29 -20.98
C THR A 27 -7.76 -12.39 -20.80
N ARG A 28 -7.09 -11.26 -20.55
CA ARG A 28 -5.63 -11.21 -20.28
C ARG A 28 -5.22 -12.12 -19.11
N LEU A 29 -5.98 -12.07 -18.01
CA LEU A 29 -5.68 -12.87 -16.83
C LEU A 29 -5.98 -14.35 -17.06
N ASN A 30 -7.07 -14.67 -17.75
CA ASN A 30 -7.39 -16.05 -18.13
C ASN A 30 -6.32 -16.63 -19.05
N THR A 31 -5.84 -15.88 -20.05
CA THR A 31 -4.73 -16.29 -20.92
C THR A 31 -3.46 -16.54 -20.11
N LEU A 32 -3.13 -15.66 -19.15
CA LEU A 32 -1.98 -15.85 -18.27
C LEU A 32 -2.13 -17.09 -17.37
N LEU A 33 -3.32 -17.33 -16.82
CA LEU A 33 -3.58 -18.51 -16.00
C LEU A 33 -3.55 -19.80 -16.82
N SER A 34 -3.90 -19.77 -18.10
CA SER A 34 -3.74 -20.95 -18.98
C SER A 34 -2.28 -21.35 -19.20
N GLU A 35 -1.33 -20.42 -19.05
CA GLU A 35 0.10 -20.77 -19.05
C GLU A 35 0.51 -21.60 -17.83
N SER A 36 -0.29 -21.61 -16.75
CA SER A 36 -0.01 -22.42 -15.54
C SER A 36 0.14 -23.90 -15.83
N LEU A 37 -0.54 -24.41 -16.86
CA LEU A 37 -0.47 -25.80 -17.31
C LEU A 37 0.87 -26.17 -17.96
N LYS A 38 1.78 -25.20 -18.17
CA LYS A 38 3.15 -25.45 -18.64
C LYS A 38 4.15 -25.59 -17.50
N PHE A 39 3.72 -25.34 -16.26
CA PHE A 39 4.58 -25.32 -15.08
C PHE A 39 4.06 -26.30 -14.03
N PRO A 40 4.95 -26.95 -13.27
CA PRO A 40 4.53 -27.79 -12.16
C PRO A 40 3.96 -26.97 -10.99
N LEU A 41 4.42 -25.73 -10.82
CA LEU A 41 3.93 -24.82 -9.78
C LEU A 41 3.55 -23.46 -10.38
N THR A 42 2.38 -22.96 -10.02
CA THR A 42 1.98 -21.56 -10.22
C THR A 42 1.66 -20.92 -8.88
N LEU A 43 2.30 -19.79 -8.59
CA LEU A 43 2.05 -18.99 -7.40
C LEU A 43 1.21 -17.77 -7.79
N VAL A 44 0.00 -17.67 -7.26
CA VAL A 44 -0.88 -16.49 -7.37
C VAL A 44 -0.79 -15.72 -6.05
N THR A 45 0.07 -14.70 -6.02
CA THR A 45 0.41 -13.97 -4.79
C THR A 45 -0.01 -12.52 -4.89
N ALA A 46 -0.98 -12.13 -4.06
CA ALA A 46 -1.44 -10.75 -3.92
C ALA A 46 -2.16 -10.55 -2.58
N PRO A 47 -2.23 -9.30 -2.07
CA PRO A 47 -2.98 -8.98 -0.87
C PRO A 47 -4.46 -9.39 -0.94
N ALA A 48 -5.16 -9.26 0.17
CA ALA A 48 -6.61 -9.46 0.21
C ALA A 48 -7.34 -8.55 -0.81
N GLY A 49 -8.39 -9.09 -1.43
CA GLY A 49 -9.29 -8.32 -2.29
C GLY A 49 -8.84 -8.01 -3.73
N PHE A 50 -7.71 -8.55 -4.19
CA PHE A 50 -7.31 -8.48 -5.62
C PHE A 50 -8.02 -9.53 -6.52
N GLY A 51 -8.92 -10.35 -5.96
CA GLY A 51 -9.72 -11.30 -6.73
C GLY A 51 -9.00 -12.60 -7.13
N LYS A 52 -8.01 -13.06 -6.35
CA LYS A 52 -7.26 -14.31 -6.60
C LYS A 52 -8.19 -15.52 -6.78
N THR A 53 -9.00 -15.81 -5.76
CA THR A 53 -9.99 -16.88 -5.72
C THR A 53 -10.96 -16.81 -6.89
N MET A 54 -11.46 -15.60 -7.19
CA MET A 54 -12.40 -15.38 -8.29
C MET A 54 -11.74 -15.66 -9.65
N ALA A 55 -10.53 -15.15 -9.88
CA ALA A 55 -9.81 -15.39 -11.12
C ALA A 55 -9.53 -16.88 -11.34
N LEU A 56 -9.12 -17.59 -10.30
CA LEU A 56 -8.88 -19.03 -10.36
C LEU A 56 -10.16 -19.83 -10.60
N SER A 57 -11.26 -19.46 -9.95
CA SER A 57 -12.55 -20.12 -10.13
C SER A 57 -13.08 -19.96 -11.57
N ILE A 58 -13.04 -18.73 -12.10
CA ILE A 58 -13.47 -18.44 -13.49
C ILE A 58 -12.58 -19.19 -14.48
N TRP A 59 -11.27 -19.14 -14.30
CA TRP A 59 -10.33 -19.84 -15.17
C TRP A 59 -10.55 -21.36 -15.12
N ALA A 60 -10.67 -21.94 -13.93
CA ALA A 60 -10.86 -23.37 -13.76
C ALA A 60 -12.17 -23.87 -14.39
N GLN A 61 -13.26 -23.09 -14.30
CA GLN A 61 -14.52 -23.39 -14.98
C GLN A 61 -14.43 -23.30 -16.51
N SER A 62 -13.47 -22.54 -17.04
CA SER A 62 -13.25 -22.42 -18.49
C SER A 62 -12.46 -23.60 -19.10
N LEU A 63 -11.88 -24.46 -18.26
CA LEU A 63 -11.06 -25.59 -18.72
C LEU A 63 -11.92 -26.74 -19.27
N PRO A 64 -11.48 -27.40 -20.36
CA PRO A 64 -12.21 -28.52 -20.94
C PRO A 64 -12.16 -29.76 -20.04
N SER A 65 -13.32 -30.23 -19.57
CA SER A 65 -13.43 -31.33 -18.59
C SER A 65 -13.06 -32.73 -19.13
N ARG A 66 -12.71 -32.88 -20.41
CA ARG A 66 -12.50 -34.21 -21.03
C ARG A 66 -11.11 -34.82 -20.78
N HIS A 67 -10.12 -34.01 -20.42
CA HIS A 67 -8.71 -34.46 -20.27
C HIS A 67 -7.98 -33.89 -19.04
N LEU A 68 -8.67 -33.05 -18.26
CA LEU A 68 -8.08 -32.30 -17.16
C LEU A 68 -9.01 -32.38 -15.94
N LEU A 69 -8.50 -32.89 -14.82
CA LEU A 69 -9.23 -33.00 -13.56
C LEU A 69 -8.78 -31.88 -12.62
N VAL A 70 -9.74 -31.05 -12.18
CA VAL A 70 -9.45 -29.91 -11.29
C VAL A 70 -9.89 -30.24 -9.88
N ALA A 71 -8.93 -30.42 -8.99
CA ALA A 71 -9.15 -30.55 -7.55
C ALA A 71 -8.99 -29.18 -6.89
N TRP A 72 -10.04 -28.71 -6.21
CA TRP A 72 -10.03 -27.47 -5.44
C TRP A 72 -9.96 -27.78 -3.95
N LEU A 73 -9.14 -27.04 -3.22
CA LEU A 73 -9.09 -27.05 -1.77
C LEU A 73 -8.96 -25.63 -1.22
N SER A 74 -9.99 -25.16 -0.54
CA SER A 74 -9.95 -23.95 0.29
C SER A 74 -9.40 -24.29 1.67
N LEU A 75 -8.30 -23.66 2.04
CA LEU A 75 -7.61 -23.90 3.30
C LEU A 75 -8.12 -22.96 4.40
N ASP A 76 -8.09 -23.43 5.65
CA ASP A 76 -8.27 -22.61 6.84
C ASP A 76 -7.15 -22.84 7.88
N GLU A 77 -7.25 -22.20 9.04
CA GLU A 77 -6.23 -22.29 10.10
C GLU A 77 -6.11 -23.70 10.70
N GLU A 78 -7.17 -24.51 10.65
CA GLU A 78 -7.19 -25.87 11.20
C GLU A 78 -6.34 -26.82 10.34
N ASP A 79 -6.14 -26.49 9.06
CA ASP A 79 -5.35 -27.29 8.12
C ASP A 79 -3.82 -27.17 8.33
N ASN A 80 -3.37 -26.55 9.43
CA ASN A 80 -1.95 -26.49 9.82
C ASN A 80 -1.38 -27.84 10.25
N ASP A 81 -2.20 -28.82 10.64
CA ASP A 81 -1.71 -30.16 10.93
C ASP A 81 -1.28 -30.90 9.64
N PRO A 82 -0.04 -31.43 9.55
CA PRO A 82 0.44 -32.07 8.33
C PRO A 82 -0.38 -33.26 7.86
N GLN A 83 -0.90 -34.09 8.77
CA GLN A 83 -1.70 -35.24 8.37
C GLN A 83 -3.07 -34.80 7.88
N LEU A 84 -3.70 -33.82 8.54
CA LEU A 84 -4.98 -33.26 8.15
C LEU A 84 -4.89 -32.55 6.80
N PHE A 85 -3.87 -31.71 6.61
CA PHE A 85 -3.58 -31.04 5.34
C PHE A 85 -3.55 -32.03 4.18
N TRP A 86 -2.72 -33.07 4.29
CA TRP A 86 -2.59 -34.08 3.24
C TRP A 86 -3.84 -34.95 3.11
N THR A 87 -4.59 -35.16 4.19
CA THR A 87 -5.89 -35.83 4.15
C THR A 87 -6.88 -35.04 3.29
N TYR A 88 -6.95 -33.72 3.45
CA TYR A 88 -7.77 -32.84 2.61
C TYR A 88 -7.27 -32.81 1.16
N VAL A 89 -5.96 -32.69 0.92
CA VAL A 89 -5.40 -32.71 -0.44
C VAL A 89 -5.73 -34.02 -1.17
N VAL A 90 -5.50 -35.16 -0.54
CA VAL A 90 -5.79 -36.47 -1.14
C VAL A 90 -7.30 -36.67 -1.32
N ALA A 91 -8.13 -36.18 -0.39
CA ALA A 91 -9.58 -36.21 -0.54
C ALA A 91 -10.07 -35.35 -1.73
N ALA A 92 -9.50 -34.16 -1.91
CA ALA A 92 -9.83 -33.28 -3.05
C ALA A 92 -9.50 -33.95 -4.40
N LEU A 93 -8.34 -34.61 -4.49
CA LEU A 93 -7.96 -35.40 -5.67
C LEU A 93 -8.89 -36.60 -5.87
N ASN A 94 -9.21 -37.33 -4.80
CA ASN A 94 -10.10 -38.49 -4.86
C ASN A 94 -11.53 -38.11 -5.25
N ALA A 95 -12.00 -36.90 -4.94
CA ALA A 95 -13.32 -36.42 -5.33
C ALA A 95 -13.47 -36.30 -6.86
N GLN A 96 -12.39 -35.98 -7.58
CA GLN A 96 -12.41 -35.87 -9.05
C GLN A 96 -12.34 -37.24 -9.75
N GLN A 97 -11.70 -38.23 -9.12
CA GLN A 97 -11.69 -39.60 -9.59
C GLN A 97 -11.95 -40.57 -8.42
N PRO A 98 -13.23 -40.81 -8.07
CA PRO A 98 -13.60 -41.59 -6.90
C PRO A 98 -12.96 -42.98 -6.87
N GLY A 99 -12.23 -43.26 -5.80
CA GLY A 99 -11.61 -44.56 -5.53
C GLY A 99 -10.15 -44.66 -5.99
N TYR A 100 -9.66 -43.75 -6.83
CA TYR A 100 -8.29 -43.82 -7.35
C TYR A 100 -7.23 -43.58 -6.25
N PHE A 101 -7.51 -42.68 -5.31
CA PHE A 101 -6.61 -42.33 -4.20
C PHE A 101 -7.08 -42.87 -2.85
N ILE A 102 -7.92 -43.91 -2.83
CA ILE A 102 -8.50 -44.41 -1.58
C ILE A 102 -7.46 -45.02 -0.63
N THR A 103 -6.39 -45.62 -1.17
CA THR A 103 -5.31 -46.24 -0.38
C THR A 103 -4.52 -45.20 0.41
N PRO A 104 -3.91 -44.16 -0.20
CA PRO A 104 -3.23 -43.12 0.57
C PRO A 104 -4.18 -42.39 1.53
N LEU A 105 -5.44 -42.16 1.14
CA LEU A 105 -6.44 -41.53 2.02
C LEU A 105 -6.71 -42.35 3.29
N LYS A 106 -6.80 -43.68 3.19
CA LYS A 106 -6.97 -44.57 4.34
C LYS A 106 -5.74 -44.58 5.25
N LEU A 107 -4.54 -44.53 4.67
CA LEU A 107 -3.29 -44.52 5.44
C LEU A 107 -3.14 -43.23 6.25
N LEU A 108 -3.50 -42.07 5.69
CA LEU A 108 -3.45 -40.77 6.37
C LEU A 108 -4.39 -40.67 7.56
N ARG A 109 -5.52 -41.39 7.53
CA ARG A 109 -6.52 -41.41 8.61
C ARG A 109 -6.32 -42.56 9.59
N SER A 110 -5.28 -43.38 9.40
CA SER A 110 -4.98 -44.50 10.28
C SER A 110 -4.43 -43.98 11.61
N PRO A 111 -4.89 -44.50 12.77
CA PRO A 111 -4.29 -44.18 14.07
C PRO A 111 -2.80 -44.57 14.15
N GLN A 112 -2.37 -45.50 13.31
CA GLN A 112 -0.99 -45.91 13.12
C GLN A 112 -0.57 -45.57 11.67
N ALA A 113 -0.66 -44.30 11.31
CA ALA A 113 -0.25 -43.84 9.99
C ALA A 113 1.25 -44.11 9.80
N PRO A 114 1.68 -44.66 8.65
CA PRO A 114 3.09 -44.71 8.29
C PRO A 114 3.66 -43.29 8.15
N HIS A 115 4.98 -43.16 8.04
CA HIS A 115 5.59 -41.84 7.86
C HIS A 115 4.98 -41.12 6.67
N LEU A 116 4.66 -39.83 6.83
CA LEU A 116 4.00 -39.01 5.82
C LEU A 116 4.71 -39.11 4.47
N LYS A 117 6.04 -39.14 4.48
CA LYS A 117 6.87 -39.29 3.28
C LYS A 117 6.53 -40.55 2.47
N ASP A 118 6.30 -41.68 3.10
CA ASP A 118 5.97 -42.95 2.42
C ASP A 118 4.61 -42.86 1.72
N ILE A 119 3.65 -42.20 2.37
CA ILE A 119 2.34 -41.92 1.81
C ILE A 119 2.46 -40.99 0.59
N LEU A 120 3.29 -39.95 0.68
CA LEU A 120 3.54 -39.03 -0.43
C LEU A 120 4.24 -39.73 -1.59
N THR A 121 5.21 -40.60 -1.33
CA THR A 121 5.83 -41.44 -2.37
C THR A 121 4.77 -42.31 -3.07
N MET A 122 3.83 -42.89 -2.32
CA MET A 122 2.71 -43.63 -2.90
C MET A 122 1.81 -42.73 -3.77
N LEU A 123 1.46 -41.53 -3.27
CA LEU A 123 0.66 -40.55 -4.00
C LEU A 123 1.32 -40.13 -5.32
N ILE A 124 2.63 -39.82 -5.29
CA ILE A 124 3.44 -39.47 -6.45
C ILE A 124 3.39 -40.60 -7.48
N ASN A 125 3.60 -41.84 -7.04
CA ASN A 125 3.58 -43.01 -7.94
C ASN A 125 2.21 -43.26 -8.57
N LEU A 126 1.12 -42.94 -7.87
CA LEU A 126 -0.23 -43.01 -8.43
C LEU A 126 -0.44 -41.91 -9.47
N LEU A 127 -0.07 -40.66 -9.16
CA LEU A 127 -0.18 -39.54 -10.09
C LEU A 127 0.64 -39.77 -11.37
N GLN A 128 1.85 -40.32 -11.26
CA GLN A 128 2.70 -40.64 -12.42
C GLN A 128 2.11 -41.74 -13.33
N LYS A 129 1.25 -42.61 -12.80
CA LYS A 129 0.55 -43.66 -13.56
C LYS A 129 -0.78 -43.18 -14.14
N SER A 130 -1.21 -41.97 -13.82
CA SER A 130 -2.47 -41.43 -14.35
C SER A 130 -2.32 -41.19 -15.85
N ALA A 131 -3.43 -41.31 -16.58
CA ALA A 131 -3.49 -40.92 -18.00
C ALA A 131 -4.09 -39.52 -18.19
N GLN A 132 -4.57 -38.90 -17.10
CA GLN A 132 -5.21 -37.60 -17.08
C GLN A 132 -4.24 -36.56 -16.52
N ASP A 133 -4.38 -35.32 -16.96
CA ASP A 133 -3.71 -34.19 -16.34
C ASP A 133 -4.53 -33.71 -15.12
N TRP A 134 -3.84 -33.27 -14.08
CA TRP A 134 -4.39 -32.87 -12.80
C TRP A 134 -4.02 -31.43 -12.48
N VAL A 135 -5.00 -30.64 -12.08
CA VAL A 135 -4.79 -29.31 -11.51
C VAL A 135 -5.22 -29.35 -10.05
N LEU A 136 -4.28 -29.13 -9.14
CA LEU A 136 -4.55 -28.97 -7.72
C LEU A 136 -4.50 -27.49 -7.36
N ILE A 137 -5.63 -26.90 -6.99
CA ILE A 137 -5.73 -25.52 -6.55
C ILE A 137 -5.80 -25.51 -5.02
N LEU A 138 -4.79 -24.91 -4.39
CA LEU A 138 -4.73 -24.64 -2.96
C LEU A 138 -5.04 -23.15 -2.75
N ASP A 139 -6.25 -22.83 -2.31
CA ASP A 139 -6.66 -21.47 -2.05
C ASP A 139 -6.42 -21.08 -0.59
N ASP A 140 -6.07 -19.81 -0.38
CA ASP A 140 -5.76 -19.23 0.93
C ASP A 140 -4.58 -19.87 1.69
N TYR A 141 -3.55 -20.35 0.97
CA TYR A 141 -2.37 -21.03 1.56
C TYR A 141 -1.57 -20.23 2.60
N HIS A 142 -1.72 -18.91 2.66
CA HIS A 142 -1.14 -18.07 3.72
C HIS A 142 -1.56 -18.44 5.16
N LEU A 143 -2.65 -19.20 5.32
CA LEU A 143 -3.10 -19.70 6.62
C LEU A 143 -2.24 -20.89 7.11
N ILE A 144 -1.50 -21.52 6.20
CA ILE A 144 -0.55 -22.59 6.51
C ILE A 144 0.78 -21.98 6.91
N THR A 145 1.17 -22.23 8.16
CA THR A 145 2.40 -21.76 8.78
C THR A 145 3.30 -22.92 9.22
N GLU A 146 2.77 -24.14 9.30
CA GLU A 146 3.50 -25.32 9.77
C GLU A 146 4.60 -25.74 8.79
N GLN A 147 5.83 -25.84 9.30
CA GLN A 147 7.02 -26.07 8.50
C GLN A 147 7.04 -27.47 7.88
N GLU A 148 6.45 -28.47 8.56
CA GLU A 148 6.35 -29.82 8.01
C GLU A 148 5.43 -29.87 6.77
N VAL A 149 4.37 -29.05 6.71
CA VAL A 149 3.51 -28.93 5.52
C VAL A 149 4.29 -28.36 4.34
N HIS A 150 5.06 -27.29 4.56
CA HIS A 150 5.88 -26.69 3.51
C HIS A 150 6.99 -27.63 3.02
N THR A 151 7.61 -28.37 3.94
CA THR A 151 8.67 -29.34 3.63
C THR A 151 8.12 -30.52 2.83
N SER A 152 6.96 -31.05 3.23
CA SER A 152 6.29 -32.15 2.53
C SER A 152 5.74 -31.73 1.16
N LEU A 153 5.22 -30.50 1.02
CA LEU A 153 4.83 -29.95 -0.28
C LEU A 153 6.05 -29.76 -1.20
N SER A 154 7.17 -29.30 -0.64
CA SER A 154 8.44 -29.20 -1.39
C SER A 154 8.91 -30.58 -1.87
N TYR A 155 8.76 -31.62 -1.06
CA TYR A 155 9.06 -33.00 -1.46
C TYR A 155 8.19 -33.47 -2.64
N LEU A 156 6.89 -33.15 -2.64
CA LEU A 156 6.00 -33.42 -3.78
C LEU A 156 6.46 -32.66 -5.04
N LEU A 157 6.81 -31.37 -4.92
CA LEU A 157 7.26 -30.54 -6.04
C LEU A 157 8.59 -31.02 -6.64
N GLU A 158 9.50 -31.57 -5.84
CA GLU A 158 10.78 -32.12 -6.30
C GLU A 158 10.62 -33.40 -7.13
N HIS A 159 9.54 -34.15 -6.90
CA HIS A 159 9.24 -35.43 -7.56
C HIS A 159 7.95 -35.38 -8.39
N ILE A 160 7.53 -34.17 -8.77
CA ILE A 160 6.24 -33.96 -9.41
C ILE A 160 6.17 -34.60 -10.80
N SER A 161 5.05 -35.27 -11.09
CA SER A 161 4.76 -35.78 -12.42
C SER A 161 4.51 -34.60 -13.39
N PRO A 162 4.88 -34.70 -14.68
CA PRO A 162 4.52 -33.70 -15.69
C PRO A 162 3.00 -33.47 -15.82
N GLN A 163 2.19 -34.42 -15.37
CA GLN A 163 0.73 -34.39 -15.42
C GLN A 163 0.10 -33.64 -14.24
N LEU A 164 0.86 -33.26 -13.21
CA LEU A 164 0.34 -32.52 -12.07
C LEU A 164 0.78 -31.05 -12.11
N HIS A 165 -0.20 -30.16 -12.10
CA HIS A 165 -0.03 -28.73 -11.98
C HIS A 165 -0.59 -28.26 -10.64
N ILE A 166 0.26 -27.70 -9.79
CA ILE A 166 -0.16 -27.15 -8.50
C ILE A 166 -0.28 -25.64 -8.63
N ILE A 167 -1.43 -25.10 -8.25
CA ILE A 167 -1.67 -23.66 -8.20
C ILE A 167 -1.93 -23.27 -6.75
N ILE A 168 -1.13 -22.35 -6.23
CA ILE A 168 -1.24 -21.87 -4.85
C ILE A 168 -1.66 -20.40 -4.88
N SER A 169 -2.84 -20.11 -4.33
CA SER A 169 -3.30 -18.76 -4.05
C SER A 169 -2.96 -18.39 -2.61
N THR A 170 -2.33 -17.23 -2.43
CA THR A 170 -1.79 -16.81 -1.14
C THR A 170 -1.67 -15.30 -1.03
N ARG A 171 -1.72 -14.78 0.20
CA ARG A 171 -1.49 -13.36 0.50
C ARG A 171 0.00 -13.02 0.59
N SER A 172 0.80 -13.92 1.14
CA SER A 172 2.25 -13.76 1.35
C SER A 172 3.03 -14.77 0.50
N ASN A 173 4.34 -14.52 0.34
CA ASN A 173 5.20 -15.51 -0.31
C ASN A 173 5.32 -16.75 0.59
N PRO A 174 4.97 -17.96 0.13
CA PRO A 174 5.11 -19.16 0.94
C PRO A 174 6.60 -19.52 1.08
N PRO A 175 7.02 -20.17 2.18
CA PRO A 175 8.41 -20.54 2.45
C PRO A 175 8.87 -21.76 1.63
N LEU A 176 8.59 -21.73 0.32
CA LEU A 176 9.06 -22.70 -0.66
C LEU A 176 10.40 -22.23 -1.22
N GLN A 177 11.28 -23.15 -1.64
CA GLN A 177 12.59 -22.84 -2.24
C GLN A 177 12.47 -22.22 -3.66
N ARG A 178 11.81 -21.07 -3.76
CA ARG A 178 11.40 -20.42 -5.02
C ARG A 178 12.57 -20.10 -5.92
N SER A 179 13.73 -19.72 -5.38
CA SER A 179 14.94 -19.45 -6.16
C SER A 179 15.40 -20.68 -6.95
N LYS A 180 15.30 -21.88 -6.36
CA LYS A 180 15.62 -23.16 -7.01
C LYS A 180 14.62 -23.47 -8.13
N LEU A 181 13.33 -23.27 -7.86
CA LEU A 181 12.26 -23.48 -8.86
C LEU A 181 12.37 -22.49 -10.03
N ARG A 182 12.69 -21.21 -9.76
CA ARG A 182 12.93 -20.18 -10.77
C ARG A 182 14.12 -20.53 -11.66
N ALA A 183 15.25 -20.95 -11.07
CA ALA A 183 16.44 -21.36 -11.81
C ALA A 183 16.15 -22.53 -12.77
N ARG A 184 15.24 -23.43 -12.39
CA ARG A 184 14.79 -24.56 -13.20
C ARG A 184 13.64 -24.25 -14.16
N ARG A 185 13.14 -23.00 -14.18
CA ARG A 185 11.93 -22.59 -14.92
C ARG A 185 10.70 -23.45 -14.60
N GLN A 186 10.57 -23.85 -13.33
CA GLN A 186 9.50 -24.72 -12.81
C GLN A 186 8.41 -23.95 -12.07
N VAL A 187 8.44 -22.61 -12.07
CA VAL A 187 7.43 -21.81 -11.40
C VAL A 187 6.97 -20.64 -12.25
N LEU A 188 5.65 -20.48 -12.39
CA LEU A 188 5.00 -19.28 -12.88
C LEU A 188 4.57 -18.44 -11.68
N GLU A 189 4.90 -17.14 -11.67
CA GLU A 189 4.48 -16.23 -10.59
C GLU A 189 3.52 -15.17 -11.14
N VAL A 190 2.27 -15.21 -10.69
CA VAL A 190 1.24 -14.20 -10.94
C VAL A 190 1.17 -13.30 -9.72
N ARG A 191 1.53 -12.01 -9.89
CA ARG A 191 1.61 -11.03 -8.79
C ARG A 191 0.46 -10.05 -8.83
N THR A 192 0.40 -9.20 -7.80
CA THR A 192 -0.54 -8.08 -7.69
C THR A 192 -0.65 -7.27 -8.98
N GLN A 193 0.46 -6.97 -9.66
CA GLN A 193 0.44 -6.19 -10.91
C GLN A 193 -0.40 -6.84 -12.01
N GLN A 194 -0.31 -8.16 -12.19
CA GLN A 194 -1.11 -8.87 -13.18
C GLN A 194 -2.57 -9.03 -12.76
N LEU A 195 -2.86 -9.03 -11.45
CA LEU A 195 -4.20 -9.17 -10.88
C LEU A 195 -4.97 -7.85 -10.79
N ARG A 196 -4.29 -6.70 -10.82
CA ARG A 196 -4.93 -5.38 -10.85
C ARG A 196 -5.87 -5.25 -12.05
N CYS A 197 -7.06 -4.69 -11.82
CA CYS A 197 -7.98 -4.32 -12.88
C CYS A 197 -7.34 -3.22 -13.74
N THR A 198 -7.33 -3.42 -15.06
CA THR A 198 -6.98 -2.36 -16.01
C THR A 198 -8.11 -1.32 -16.09
N ALA A 199 -7.86 -0.18 -16.75
CA ALA A 199 -8.92 0.81 -17.00
C ALA A 199 -10.06 0.18 -17.83
N GLU A 200 -9.74 -0.63 -18.83
CA GLU A 200 -10.71 -1.39 -19.64
C GLU A 200 -11.53 -2.36 -18.76
N GLU A 201 -10.88 -3.15 -17.91
CA GLU A 201 -11.55 -4.06 -16.99
C GLU A 201 -12.40 -3.31 -15.95
N THR A 202 -11.98 -2.10 -15.55
CA THR A 202 -12.71 -1.23 -14.60
C THR A 202 -13.94 -0.61 -15.27
N GLY A 203 -13.84 -0.17 -16.53
CA GLY A 203 -14.98 0.28 -17.32
C GLY A 203 -16.01 -0.84 -17.50
N ALA A 204 -15.53 -2.02 -17.91
CA ALA A 204 -16.37 -3.22 -18.02
C ALA A 204 -17.01 -3.61 -16.68
N PHE A 205 -16.31 -3.43 -15.55
CA PHE A 205 -16.88 -3.66 -14.23
C PHE A 205 -18.11 -2.77 -13.97
N PHE A 206 -17.99 -1.46 -14.18
CA PHE A 206 -19.12 -0.57 -13.96
C PHE A 206 -20.24 -0.82 -14.98
N GLU A 207 -19.93 -1.14 -16.22
CA GLU A 207 -20.94 -1.46 -17.22
C GLU A 207 -21.75 -2.71 -16.85
N VAL A 208 -21.08 -3.82 -16.53
CA VAL A 208 -21.76 -5.10 -16.24
C VAL A 208 -22.45 -5.06 -14.87
N VAL A 209 -21.86 -4.38 -13.88
CA VAL A 209 -22.35 -4.40 -12.50
C VAL A 209 -23.35 -3.27 -12.19
N MET A 210 -23.17 -2.09 -12.78
CA MET A 210 -24.04 -0.90 -12.58
C MET A 210 -24.94 -0.60 -13.78
N GLY A 211 -24.78 -1.32 -14.91
CA GLY A 211 -25.54 -1.04 -16.13
C GLY A 211 -25.24 0.32 -16.75
N THR A 212 -24.12 0.95 -16.38
CA THR A 212 -23.79 2.33 -16.75
C THR A 212 -22.38 2.42 -17.30
N GLN A 213 -22.22 3.07 -18.44
CA GLN A 213 -20.92 3.42 -19.01
C GLN A 213 -20.50 4.81 -18.51
N PHE A 214 -19.30 4.90 -17.94
CA PHE A 214 -18.72 6.17 -17.51
C PHE A 214 -17.71 6.69 -18.55
N PRO A 215 -17.46 8.01 -18.60
CA PRO A 215 -16.43 8.57 -19.46
C PRO A 215 -15.04 8.01 -19.13
N ASP A 216 -14.19 7.83 -20.14
CA ASP A 216 -12.84 7.28 -19.97
C ASP A 216 -12.00 8.04 -18.95
N GLU A 217 -12.12 9.37 -18.90
CA GLU A 217 -11.41 10.20 -17.92
C GLU A 217 -11.83 9.84 -16.48
N THR A 218 -13.12 9.57 -16.26
CA THR A 218 -13.64 9.14 -14.96
C THR A 218 -13.11 7.77 -14.60
N ILE A 219 -13.14 6.81 -15.54
CA ILE A 219 -12.60 5.46 -15.34
C ILE A 219 -11.10 5.51 -15.04
N GLN A 220 -10.33 6.35 -15.72
CA GLN A 220 -8.90 6.54 -15.45
C GLN A 220 -8.67 7.10 -14.04
N GLN A 221 -9.44 8.10 -13.61
CA GLN A 221 -9.34 8.65 -12.26
C GLN A 221 -9.70 7.60 -11.19
N VAL A 222 -10.76 6.82 -11.38
CA VAL A 222 -11.16 5.74 -10.47
C VAL A 222 -10.12 4.63 -10.42
N THR A 223 -9.61 4.21 -11.58
CA THR A 223 -8.59 3.16 -11.70
C THR A 223 -7.28 3.60 -11.06
N ALA A 224 -6.86 4.85 -11.28
CA ALA A 224 -5.65 5.40 -10.66
C ALA A 224 -5.76 5.45 -9.14
N ARG A 225 -6.93 5.82 -8.60
CA ARG A 225 -7.14 5.94 -7.15
C ARG A 225 -7.34 4.61 -6.44
N THR A 226 -8.03 3.67 -7.06
CA THR A 226 -8.20 2.31 -6.54
C THR A 226 -6.99 1.43 -6.84
N GLU A 227 -6.07 1.90 -7.67
CA GLU A 227 -4.97 1.16 -8.30
C GLU A 227 -5.39 -0.20 -8.88
N GLY A 228 -6.64 -0.33 -9.34
CA GLY A 228 -7.21 -1.57 -9.88
C GLY A 228 -7.53 -2.62 -8.81
N TRP A 229 -7.72 -2.24 -7.55
CA TRP A 229 -8.12 -3.13 -6.47
C TRP A 229 -9.59 -3.53 -6.59
N LEU A 230 -9.86 -4.79 -6.95
CA LEU A 230 -11.19 -5.28 -7.28
C LEU A 230 -12.20 -5.14 -6.13
N VAL A 231 -11.82 -5.47 -4.89
CA VAL A 231 -12.70 -5.25 -3.72
C VAL A 231 -12.95 -3.77 -3.51
N GLY A 232 -11.95 -2.90 -3.73
CA GLY A 232 -12.15 -1.45 -3.70
C GLY A 232 -13.23 -1.00 -4.69
N LEU A 233 -13.21 -1.50 -5.92
CA LEU A 233 -14.24 -1.23 -6.93
C LEU A 233 -15.62 -1.74 -6.49
N GLN A 234 -15.69 -2.92 -5.88
CA GLN A 234 -16.94 -3.46 -5.32
C GLN A 234 -17.48 -2.66 -4.13
N LEU A 235 -16.60 -2.15 -3.26
CA LEU A 235 -16.99 -1.30 -2.13
C LEU A 235 -17.46 0.07 -2.60
N LEU A 236 -16.81 0.67 -3.60
CA LEU A 236 -17.29 1.90 -4.24
C LEU A 236 -18.72 1.75 -4.77
N ARG A 237 -19.05 0.58 -5.35
CA ARG A 237 -20.43 0.30 -5.79
C ARG A 237 -21.43 0.44 -4.64
N PHE A 238 -21.14 -0.12 -3.46
CA PHE A 238 -22.08 -0.08 -2.34
C PHE A 238 -22.29 1.34 -1.81
N SER A 239 -21.29 2.21 -1.92
CA SER A 239 -21.43 3.64 -1.59
C SER A 239 -22.42 4.38 -2.51
N LEU A 240 -22.52 4.01 -3.79
CA LEU A 240 -23.22 4.81 -4.80
C LEU A 240 -24.75 4.78 -4.72
N SER A 241 -25.36 4.12 -3.71
CA SER A 241 -26.78 4.25 -3.33
C SER A 241 -27.79 4.27 -4.51
N GLY A 242 -27.49 3.55 -5.60
CA GLY A 242 -28.33 3.46 -6.81
C GLY A 242 -28.32 4.67 -7.75
N HIS A 243 -27.57 5.74 -7.50
CA HIS A 243 -27.43 6.89 -8.40
C HIS A 243 -26.05 6.87 -9.07
N ALA A 244 -26.00 6.41 -10.31
CA ALA A 244 -24.77 6.26 -11.07
C ALA A 244 -24.58 7.47 -12.00
N ASP A 245 -24.09 8.59 -11.46
CA ASP A 245 -23.58 9.68 -12.29
C ASP A 245 -22.05 9.81 -12.14
N PRO A 246 -21.34 10.29 -13.18
CA PRO A 246 -19.88 10.41 -13.12
C PRO A 246 -19.39 11.31 -12.00
N ALA A 247 -20.20 12.34 -11.64
CA ALA A 247 -19.86 13.29 -10.60
C ALA A 247 -19.89 12.64 -9.19
N SER A 248 -20.94 11.88 -8.83
CA SER A 248 -20.99 11.17 -7.56
C SER A 248 -19.91 10.10 -7.44
N LEU A 249 -19.60 9.39 -8.53
CA LEU A 249 -18.49 8.43 -8.53
C LEU A 249 -17.15 9.11 -8.25
N LEU A 250 -16.91 10.26 -8.88
CA LEU A 250 -15.70 11.04 -8.61
C LEU A 250 -15.69 11.67 -7.22
N GLU A 251 -16.83 12.11 -6.70
CA GLU A 251 -16.95 12.64 -5.34
C GLU A 251 -16.72 11.55 -4.30
N GLU A 252 -17.29 10.36 -4.46
CA GLU A 252 -17.09 9.23 -3.55
C GLU A 252 -15.65 8.73 -3.61
N VAL A 253 -15.09 8.62 -4.81
CA VAL A 253 -13.67 8.34 -5.00
C VAL A 253 -12.83 9.45 -4.34
N ARG A 254 -13.29 10.71 -4.35
CA ARG A 254 -12.59 11.85 -3.74
C ARG A 254 -12.74 11.96 -2.22
N GLY A 255 -13.86 11.50 -1.66
CA GLY A 255 -14.31 11.77 -0.31
C GLY A 255 -13.98 10.69 0.73
N ASP A 256 -14.84 10.63 1.75
CA ASP A 256 -14.77 9.71 2.88
C ASP A 256 -15.34 8.34 2.48
N GLN A 257 -14.49 7.50 1.92
CA GLN A 257 -14.83 6.15 1.46
C GLN A 257 -15.06 5.17 2.63
N ARG A 258 -16.09 5.40 3.46
CA ARG A 258 -16.30 4.70 4.73
C ARG A 258 -16.19 3.17 4.59
N TYR A 259 -16.88 2.58 3.63
CA TYR A 259 -16.83 1.13 3.40
C TYR A 259 -15.42 0.59 3.08
N ILE A 260 -14.62 1.35 2.33
CA ILE A 260 -13.23 0.99 2.01
C ILE A 260 -12.35 1.10 3.25
N LEU A 261 -12.51 2.18 4.01
CA LEU A 261 -11.76 2.42 5.24
C LEU A 261 -12.08 1.35 6.29
N ASP A 262 -13.36 0.98 6.44
CA ASP A 262 -13.84 -0.04 7.37
C ASP A 262 -13.25 -1.40 6.99
N PHE A 263 -13.36 -1.83 5.73
CA PHE A 263 -12.75 -3.07 5.26
C PHE A 263 -11.24 -3.11 5.52
N LEU A 264 -10.50 -2.06 5.14
CA LEU A 264 -9.04 -2.01 5.33
C LEU A 264 -8.66 -2.00 6.82
N THR A 265 -9.51 -1.44 7.67
CA THR A 265 -9.29 -1.45 9.11
C THR A 265 -9.53 -2.85 9.68
N GLU A 266 -10.66 -3.47 9.38
CA GLU A 266 -11.09 -4.72 10.01
C GLU A 266 -10.38 -5.96 9.43
N GLU A 267 -10.23 -6.03 8.11
CA GLU A 267 -9.69 -7.21 7.42
C GLU A 267 -8.18 -7.16 7.24
N VAL A 268 -7.56 -5.97 7.33
CA VAL A 268 -6.12 -5.80 7.12
C VAL A 268 -5.43 -5.34 8.39
N LEU A 269 -5.78 -4.16 8.92
CA LEU A 269 -5.05 -3.55 10.03
C LEU A 269 -5.25 -4.31 11.35
N ARG A 270 -6.49 -4.60 11.75
CA ARG A 270 -6.80 -5.26 13.04
C ARG A 270 -6.29 -6.69 13.15
N GLN A 271 -6.07 -7.34 12.01
CA GLN A 271 -5.50 -8.69 11.94
C GLN A 271 -3.97 -8.71 12.16
N GLN A 272 -3.32 -7.54 12.22
CA GLN A 272 -1.87 -7.48 12.41
C GLN A 272 -1.49 -7.49 13.90
N PRO A 273 -0.29 -7.99 14.25
CA PRO A 273 0.27 -7.81 15.58
C PRO A 273 0.38 -6.33 15.97
N GLN A 274 0.24 -6.00 17.26
CA GLN A 274 0.23 -4.62 17.75
C GLN A 274 1.47 -3.82 17.33
N GLU A 275 2.65 -4.46 17.30
CA GLU A 275 3.90 -3.87 16.82
C GLU A 275 3.77 -3.33 15.38
N VAL A 276 3.19 -4.15 14.49
CA VAL A 276 2.98 -3.81 13.08
C VAL A 276 1.89 -2.74 12.92
N GLN A 277 0.82 -2.80 13.71
CA GLN A 277 -0.21 -1.75 13.69
C GLN A 277 0.39 -0.38 14.08
N ASN A 278 1.19 -0.35 15.15
CA ASN A 278 1.86 0.88 15.60
C ASN A 278 2.82 1.42 14.53
N PHE A 279 3.59 0.53 13.87
CA PHE A 279 4.43 0.89 12.73
C PHE A 279 3.60 1.59 11.65
N LEU A 280 2.58 0.92 11.13
CA LEU A 280 1.74 1.40 10.03
C LEU A 280 1.10 2.76 10.35
N LEU A 281 0.59 2.94 11.57
CA LEU A 281 -0.02 4.21 11.99
C LEU A 281 1.00 5.33 12.13
N SER A 282 2.21 5.05 12.64
CA SER A 282 3.25 6.07 12.83
C SER A 282 3.88 6.56 11.52
N THR A 283 3.94 5.70 10.50
CA THR A 283 4.59 5.99 9.22
C THR A 283 3.61 6.36 8.11
N CYS A 284 2.29 6.27 8.33
CA CYS A 284 1.30 6.54 7.29
C CYS A 284 1.36 7.97 6.74
N ILE A 285 1.90 8.91 7.51
CA ILE A 285 2.09 10.31 7.11
C ILE A 285 3.11 10.52 5.99
N LEU A 286 3.88 9.48 5.65
CA LEU A 286 4.96 9.54 4.68
C LEU A 286 4.45 9.10 3.30
N GLU A 287 4.68 9.92 2.28
CA GLU A 287 4.38 9.53 0.89
C GLU A 287 5.31 8.42 0.38
N ARG A 288 6.55 8.43 0.85
CA ARG A 288 7.58 7.44 0.54
C ARG A 288 8.31 7.04 1.81
N LEU A 289 8.59 5.75 1.95
CA LEU A 289 9.19 5.16 3.13
C LEU A 289 10.58 4.64 2.79
N THR A 290 11.53 4.93 3.65
CA THR A 290 12.81 4.22 3.80
C THR A 290 12.95 3.81 5.26
N ALA A 291 13.77 2.81 5.54
CA ALA A 291 14.01 2.40 6.93
C ALA A 291 14.50 3.57 7.80
N SER A 292 15.49 4.34 7.32
CA SER A 292 16.06 5.46 8.06
C SER A 292 15.08 6.60 8.32
N LEU A 293 14.14 6.87 7.39
CA LEU A 293 13.08 7.86 7.60
C LEU A 293 12.04 7.35 8.59
N CYS A 294 11.63 6.08 8.48
CA CYS A 294 10.68 5.48 9.42
C CYS A 294 11.25 5.46 10.84
N ASP A 295 12.53 5.13 10.98
CA ASP A 295 13.26 5.13 12.25
C ASP A 295 13.28 6.53 12.88
N ALA A 296 13.53 7.57 12.09
CA ALA A 296 13.52 8.95 12.57
C ALA A 296 12.13 9.42 13.02
N VAL A 297 11.07 9.01 12.32
CA VAL A 297 9.69 9.36 12.68
C VAL A 297 9.23 8.63 13.94
N ARG A 298 9.60 7.35 14.06
CA ARG A 298 9.22 6.48 15.19
C ARG A 298 10.12 6.63 16.42
N GLU A 299 11.31 7.20 16.25
CA GLU A 299 12.40 7.17 17.23
C GLU A 299 12.77 5.72 17.63
N GLN A 300 12.85 4.85 16.63
CA GLN A 300 13.19 3.43 16.76
C GLN A 300 14.23 3.04 15.70
N SER A 301 14.75 1.80 15.73
CA SER A 301 15.82 1.33 14.83
C SER A 301 15.51 -0.03 14.17
N ASP A 302 14.25 -0.44 14.21
CA ASP A 302 13.74 -1.73 13.74
C ASP A 302 12.97 -1.61 12.41
N SER A 303 12.90 -0.42 11.81
CA SER A 303 12.02 -0.18 10.66
C SER A 303 12.40 -0.99 9.43
N GLN A 304 13.68 -1.32 9.20
CA GLN A 304 14.05 -2.19 8.08
C GLN A 304 13.42 -3.58 8.22
N GLN A 305 13.49 -4.17 9.42
CA GLN A 305 12.93 -5.50 9.67
C GLN A 305 11.41 -5.49 9.51
N LEU A 306 10.75 -4.42 9.95
CA LEU A 306 9.31 -4.26 9.79
C LEU A 306 8.91 -4.04 8.33
N LEU A 307 9.65 -3.24 7.56
CA LEU A 307 9.43 -3.07 6.12
C LEU A 307 9.60 -4.39 5.37
N ASP A 308 10.64 -5.16 5.67
CA ASP A 308 10.88 -6.47 5.07
C ASP A 308 9.73 -7.45 5.40
N ARG A 309 9.23 -7.44 6.64
CA ARG A 309 8.04 -8.23 7.04
C ARG A 309 6.78 -7.80 6.27
N LEU A 310 6.53 -6.51 6.15
CA LEU A 310 5.38 -5.98 5.40
C LEU A 310 5.43 -6.33 3.91
N GLU A 311 6.62 -6.26 3.31
CA GLU A 311 6.86 -6.64 1.92
C GLU A 311 6.62 -8.15 1.72
N GLN A 312 7.16 -8.99 2.60
CA GLN A 312 6.96 -10.45 2.55
C GLN A 312 5.47 -10.84 2.71
N ALA A 313 4.76 -10.13 3.58
CA ALA A 313 3.34 -10.32 3.84
C ALA A 313 2.43 -9.71 2.74
N ASN A 314 2.98 -8.94 1.79
CA ASN A 314 2.25 -8.10 0.84
C ASN A 314 1.16 -7.24 1.53
N LEU A 315 1.50 -6.55 2.62
CA LEU A 315 0.56 -5.71 3.37
C LEU A 315 0.40 -4.33 2.72
N PHE A 316 -0.07 -4.33 1.47
CA PHE A 316 -0.32 -3.11 0.67
C PHE A 316 0.90 -2.17 0.58
N LEU A 317 2.11 -2.73 0.72
CA LEU A 317 3.37 -2.05 0.51
C LEU A 317 3.84 -2.28 -0.93
N VAL A 318 4.22 -1.21 -1.61
CA VAL A 318 4.71 -1.23 -2.99
C VAL A 318 6.16 -0.75 -3.00
N SER A 319 7.08 -1.61 -3.46
CA SER A 319 8.45 -1.18 -3.69
C SER A 319 8.51 -0.22 -4.90
N LEU A 320 9.21 0.90 -4.73
CA LEU A 320 9.44 1.92 -5.75
C LEU A 320 10.75 1.69 -6.51
N ASP A 321 11.62 0.81 -6.01
CA ASP A 321 12.89 0.49 -6.65
C ASP A 321 13.18 -1.02 -6.64
N SER A 322 14.14 -1.42 -7.47
CA SER A 322 14.60 -2.81 -7.54
C SER A 322 15.46 -3.23 -6.35
N LYS A 323 15.89 -2.27 -5.52
CA LYS A 323 16.80 -2.48 -4.39
C LYS A 323 16.06 -2.60 -3.04
N GLY A 324 14.74 -2.40 -3.01
CA GLY A 324 13.95 -2.43 -1.78
C GLY A 324 14.38 -1.36 -0.78
N GLN A 325 14.73 -0.16 -1.26
CA GLN A 325 15.12 0.94 -0.37
C GLN A 325 13.97 1.93 -0.20
N TRP A 326 13.19 2.13 -1.26
CA TRP A 326 12.06 3.03 -1.25
C TRP A 326 10.76 2.27 -1.40
N TYR A 327 9.84 2.53 -0.49
CA TYR A 327 8.51 1.93 -0.50
C TYR A 327 7.44 3.02 -0.49
N ARG A 328 6.22 2.65 -0.86
CA ARG A 328 5.02 3.44 -0.58
C ARG A 328 3.89 2.53 -0.14
N TYR A 329 2.98 3.05 0.68
CA TYR A 329 1.70 2.39 0.88
C TYR A 329 0.83 2.53 -0.37
N HIS A 330 -0.05 1.56 -0.57
CA HIS A 330 -1.18 1.69 -1.50
C HIS A 330 -2.04 2.89 -1.10
N ALA A 331 -2.50 3.68 -2.07
CA ALA A 331 -3.15 4.97 -1.79
C ALA A 331 -4.35 4.86 -0.83
N LEU A 332 -5.25 3.91 -1.09
CA LEU A 332 -6.42 3.66 -0.23
C LEU A 332 -6.04 3.19 1.18
N PHE A 333 -4.96 2.42 1.31
CA PHE A 333 -4.49 1.94 2.60
C PHE A 333 -3.86 3.06 3.41
N ALA A 334 -3.05 3.92 2.77
CA ALA A 334 -2.53 5.13 3.43
C ALA A 334 -3.66 6.00 3.96
N GLN A 335 -4.74 6.21 3.18
CA GLN A 335 -5.90 6.99 3.61
C GLN A 335 -6.62 6.35 4.80
N ALA A 336 -6.79 5.02 4.81
CA ALA A 336 -7.34 4.28 5.95
C ALA A 336 -6.50 4.47 7.22
N LEU A 337 -5.18 4.30 7.11
CA LEU A 337 -4.26 4.49 8.23
C LEU A 337 -4.28 5.93 8.75
N HIS A 338 -4.34 6.93 7.87
CA HIS A 338 -4.47 8.33 8.26
C HIS A 338 -5.76 8.63 9.03
N CYS A 339 -6.88 8.07 8.59
CA CYS A 339 -8.16 8.23 9.28
C CYS A 339 -8.10 7.60 10.68
N GLN A 340 -7.57 6.38 10.78
CA GLN A 340 -7.37 5.68 12.06
C GLN A 340 -6.41 6.42 12.99
N LEU A 341 -5.29 6.93 12.49
CA LEU A 341 -4.34 7.74 13.27
C LEU A 341 -5.01 9.00 13.81
N LYS A 342 -5.85 9.67 13.01
CA LYS A 342 -6.58 10.87 13.42
C LYS A 342 -7.64 10.56 14.48
N GLN A 343 -8.31 9.42 14.39
CA GLN A 343 -9.32 9.00 15.37
C GLN A 343 -8.69 8.54 16.69
N ALA A 344 -7.64 7.73 16.63
CA ALA A 344 -7.00 7.15 17.82
C ALA A 344 -6.02 8.10 18.50
N HIS A 345 -5.20 8.83 17.72
CA HIS A 345 -4.03 9.56 18.21
C HIS A 345 -3.79 10.89 17.47
N ALA A 346 -4.80 11.75 17.36
CA ALA A 346 -4.69 13.07 16.72
C ALA A 346 -3.50 13.92 17.23
N ASN A 347 -3.16 13.79 18.51
CA ASN A 347 -2.07 14.52 19.15
C ASN A 347 -0.67 14.11 18.66
N LEU A 348 -0.51 12.89 18.12
CA LEU A 348 0.78 12.42 17.60
C LEU A 348 1.08 12.96 16.21
N ILE A 349 0.05 13.33 15.43
CA ILE A 349 0.22 13.75 14.03
C ILE A 349 1.24 14.89 13.88
N PRO A 350 1.16 16.00 14.65
CA PRO A 350 2.13 17.08 14.52
C PRO A 350 3.55 16.65 14.89
N ILE A 351 3.70 15.78 15.89
CA ILE A 351 4.99 15.27 16.37
C ILE A 351 5.67 14.43 15.26
N LEU A 352 4.92 13.51 14.65
CA LEU A 352 5.42 12.66 13.57
C LEU A 352 5.84 13.50 12.35
N HIS A 353 5.03 14.49 11.96
CA HIS A 353 5.40 15.42 10.89
C HIS A 353 6.63 16.25 11.23
N GLY A 354 6.78 16.72 12.48
CA GLY A 354 7.95 17.46 12.92
C GLY A 354 9.23 16.63 12.84
N ARG A 355 9.18 15.35 13.20
CA ARG A 355 10.32 14.42 13.06
C ARG A 355 10.68 14.16 11.60
N ALA A 356 9.68 13.90 10.76
CA ALA A 356 9.87 13.73 9.32
C ALA A 356 10.52 14.98 8.69
N SER A 357 10.06 16.18 9.07
CA SER A 357 10.60 17.44 8.58
C SER A 357 12.10 17.59 8.83
N ARG A 358 12.55 17.30 10.06
CA ARG A 358 13.97 17.35 10.45
C ARG A 358 14.81 16.33 9.69
N TRP A 359 14.31 15.12 9.51
CA TRP A 359 15.01 14.09 8.72
C TRP A 359 15.19 14.53 7.26
N TYR A 360 14.15 15.09 6.64
CA TYR A 360 14.22 15.58 5.27
C TYR A 360 15.21 16.74 5.10
N ASP A 361 15.30 17.64 6.08
CA ASP A 361 16.30 18.73 6.06
C ASP A 361 17.74 18.17 6.10
N GLN A 362 18.01 17.21 6.99
CA GLN A 362 19.31 16.54 7.08
C GLN A 362 19.71 15.83 5.78
N HIS A 363 18.73 15.33 5.02
CA HIS A 363 18.92 14.66 3.73
C HIS A 363 18.81 15.61 2.52
N GLN A 364 18.86 16.93 2.74
CA GLN A 364 18.84 17.97 1.71
C GLN A 364 17.55 17.99 0.85
N GLN A 365 16.44 17.47 1.36
CA GLN A 365 15.13 17.47 0.70
C GLN A 365 14.25 18.60 1.23
N ALA A 366 14.65 19.85 0.96
CA ALA A 366 14.05 21.06 1.54
C ALA A 366 12.52 21.17 1.32
N THR A 367 12.03 20.82 0.13
CA THR A 367 10.58 20.86 -0.17
C THR A 367 9.78 19.97 0.78
N GLN A 368 10.22 18.73 0.99
CA GLN A 368 9.52 17.81 1.88
C GLN A 368 9.67 18.21 3.34
N ALA A 369 10.83 18.74 3.73
CA ALA A 369 11.04 19.31 5.05
C ALA A 369 10.03 20.42 5.36
N ILE A 370 9.82 21.36 4.43
CA ILE A 370 8.86 22.47 4.57
C ILE A 370 7.42 21.95 4.62
N LEU A 371 7.03 21.04 3.71
CA LEU A 371 5.67 20.48 3.68
C LEU A 371 5.31 19.77 4.99
N HIS A 372 6.20 18.91 5.50
CA HIS A 372 6.01 18.26 6.78
C HIS A 372 6.04 19.25 7.96
N GLY A 373 6.90 20.26 7.94
CA GLY A 373 6.94 21.30 8.98
C GLY A 373 5.64 22.11 9.06
N LEU A 374 5.03 22.41 7.91
CA LEU A 374 3.73 23.08 7.84
C LEU A 374 2.61 22.20 8.44
N CYS A 375 2.62 20.89 8.15
CA CYS A 375 1.69 19.94 8.77
C CYS A 375 1.91 19.80 10.28
N ALA A 376 3.16 19.90 10.76
CA ALA A 376 3.51 19.91 12.17
C ALA A 376 3.12 21.22 12.89
N LYS A 377 2.79 22.28 12.15
CA LYS A 377 2.55 23.64 12.67
C LYS A 377 3.77 24.23 13.41
N GLU A 378 4.99 23.80 13.07
CA GLU A 378 6.23 24.36 13.59
C GLU A 378 6.63 25.59 12.76
N TRP A 379 5.90 26.70 12.94
CA TRP A 379 5.99 27.85 12.04
C TRP A 379 7.37 28.51 11.98
N ASP A 380 8.04 28.65 13.13
CA ASP A 380 9.38 29.23 13.19
C ASP A 380 10.40 28.38 12.45
N TRP A 381 10.34 27.06 12.63
CA TRP A 381 11.19 26.11 11.93
C TRP A 381 10.98 26.16 10.41
N VAL A 382 9.71 26.18 9.96
CA VAL A 382 9.39 26.30 8.53
C VAL A 382 9.92 27.61 7.95
N ALA A 383 9.76 28.71 8.68
CA ALA A 383 10.25 30.01 8.27
C ALA A 383 11.79 30.02 8.16
N ASP A 384 12.50 29.36 9.09
CA ASP A 384 13.96 29.19 9.02
C ASP A 384 14.37 28.38 7.78
N LEU A 385 13.68 27.28 7.48
CA LEU A 385 13.96 26.46 6.31
C LEU A 385 13.76 27.22 5.00
N ILE A 386 12.67 28.00 4.88
CA ILE A 386 12.40 28.81 3.69
C ILE A 386 13.52 29.85 3.49
N GLU A 387 13.88 30.57 4.56
CA GLU A 387 14.91 31.61 4.48
C GLU A 387 16.31 31.06 4.17
N GLN A 388 16.69 29.93 4.79
CA GLN A 388 18.05 29.39 4.69
C GLN A 388 18.25 28.55 3.42
N LYS A 389 17.23 27.80 3.00
CA LYS A 389 17.39 26.77 1.96
C LYS A 389 16.70 27.14 0.65
N HIS A 390 15.56 27.83 0.69
CA HIS A 390 14.77 28.07 -0.52
C HIS A 390 14.99 29.47 -1.14
N LEU A 391 15.13 30.52 -0.32
CA LEU A 391 15.39 31.88 -0.83
C LEU A 391 16.71 31.99 -1.61
N PRO A 392 17.85 31.41 -1.16
CA PRO A 392 19.09 31.45 -1.95
C PRO A 392 18.96 30.76 -3.31
N LEU A 393 18.21 29.66 -3.40
CA LEU A 393 17.98 28.95 -4.65
C LEU A 393 17.22 29.80 -5.68
N LEU A 394 16.32 30.67 -5.22
CA LEU A 394 15.60 31.61 -6.07
C LEU A 394 16.45 32.83 -6.48
N SER A 395 17.36 33.30 -5.61
CA SER A 395 18.20 34.46 -5.89
C SER A 395 19.37 34.18 -6.83
N PHE A 396 19.93 32.96 -6.81
CA PHE A 396 21.10 32.60 -7.63
C PHE A 396 20.77 32.03 -9.01
N ALA A 397 19.52 31.62 -9.26
CA ALA A 397 19.09 31.10 -10.57
C ALA A 397 18.15 32.09 -11.26
N TRP A 398 18.73 32.96 -12.10
CA TRP A 398 17.99 33.72 -13.11
C TRP A 398 17.30 32.71 -14.04
N GLY A 399 16.04 32.37 -13.76
CA GLY A 399 15.28 31.36 -14.51
C GLY A 399 14.68 30.22 -13.70
N THR A 400 14.61 30.30 -12.36
CA THR A 400 13.81 29.34 -11.57
C THR A 400 12.36 29.30 -12.12
N GLY A 401 11.95 28.12 -12.60
CA GLY A 401 10.70 27.95 -13.34
C GLY A 401 9.46 28.29 -12.52
N ARG A 402 8.34 28.60 -13.20
CA ARG A 402 7.02 28.92 -12.62
C ARG A 402 6.61 27.99 -11.46
N HIS A 403 7.03 26.72 -11.49
CA HIS A 403 6.76 25.74 -10.44
C HIS A 403 7.34 26.10 -9.05
N ALA A 404 8.56 26.63 -8.98
CA ALA A 404 9.17 26.99 -7.69
C ALA A 404 8.49 28.21 -7.04
N GLN A 405 8.03 29.15 -7.88
CA GLN A 405 7.26 30.32 -7.42
C GLN A 405 5.87 29.93 -6.90
N VAL A 406 5.20 28.98 -7.58
CA VAL A 406 3.89 28.46 -7.14
C VAL A 406 4.01 27.72 -5.80
N LEU A 407 5.03 26.88 -5.63
CA LEU A 407 5.26 26.16 -4.37
C LEU A 407 5.53 27.11 -3.20
N LEU A 408 6.42 28.09 -3.40
CA LEU A 408 6.73 29.07 -2.36
C LEU A 408 5.50 29.91 -1.99
N ARG A 409 4.68 30.29 -2.97
CA ARG A 409 3.40 30.96 -2.71
C ARG A 409 2.49 30.08 -1.84
N GLN A 410 2.33 28.80 -2.18
CA GLN A 410 1.50 27.87 -1.41
C GLN A 410 2.00 27.69 0.03
N TRP A 411 3.31 27.76 0.28
CA TRP A 411 3.86 27.69 1.63
C TRP A 411 3.62 28.98 2.41
N LEU A 412 3.84 30.14 1.79
CA LEU A 412 3.62 31.44 2.41
C LEU A 412 2.13 31.67 2.76
N GLU A 413 1.20 31.24 1.90
CA GLU A 413 -0.24 31.31 2.17
C GLU A 413 -0.67 30.46 3.38
N LYS A 414 0.10 29.43 3.74
CA LYS A 414 -0.15 28.57 4.92
C LYS A 414 0.50 29.10 6.20
N LEU A 415 1.46 30.02 6.11
CA LEU A 415 2.13 30.58 7.29
C LEU A 415 1.28 31.67 7.95
N PRO A 416 1.21 31.70 9.29
CA PRO A 416 0.54 32.78 10.02
C PRO A 416 1.16 34.16 9.71
N ALA A 417 0.30 35.17 9.53
CA ALA A 417 0.73 36.52 9.16
C ALA A 417 1.69 37.17 10.19
N ASN A 418 1.56 36.84 11.47
CA ASN A 418 2.45 37.31 12.53
C ASN A 418 3.88 36.77 12.37
N ILE A 419 4.05 35.52 11.93
CA ILE A 419 5.37 34.92 11.69
C ILE A 419 6.03 35.60 10.49
N ILE A 420 5.28 35.80 9.41
CA ILE A 420 5.77 36.52 8.23
C ILE A 420 6.19 37.95 8.62
N ALA A 421 5.35 38.68 9.33
CA ALA A 421 5.61 40.07 9.75
C ALA A 421 6.83 40.20 10.68
N SER A 422 7.13 39.17 11.48
CA SER A 422 8.29 39.16 12.36
C SER A 422 9.63 38.93 11.63
N ARG A 423 9.59 38.58 10.34
CA ARG A 423 10.76 38.13 9.58
C ARG A 423 10.98 38.95 8.30
N PRO A 424 11.91 39.93 8.32
CA PRO A 424 12.09 40.87 7.21
C PRO A 424 12.38 40.23 5.85
N ARG A 425 13.11 39.11 5.81
CA ARG A 425 13.43 38.41 4.55
C ARG A 425 12.19 37.79 3.91
N LEU A 426 11.30 37.21 4.71
CA LEU A 426 10.02 36.69 4.22
C LEU A 426 9.10 37.83 3.78
N CYS A 427 9.03 38.94 4.51
CA CYS A 427 8.29 40.13 4.08
C CYS A 427 8.73 40.60 2.69
N LEU A 428 10.03 40.79 2.48
CA LEU A 428 10.58 41.22 1.20
C LEU A 428 10.28 40.22 0.08
N THR A 429 10.30 38.92 0.39
CA THR A 429 9.95 37.87 -0.57
C THR A 429 8.47 37.95 -0.97
N CYS A 430 7.56 38.13 -0.01
CA CYS A 430 6.13 38.33 -0.27
C CYS A 430 5.90 39.59 -1.12
N SER A 431 6.57 40.70 -0.80
CA SER A 431 6.51 41.95 -1.56
C SER A 431 7.01 41.77 -3.00
N ALA A 432 8.14 41.08 -3.20
CA ALA A 432 8.68 40.79 -4.52
C ALA A 432 7.77 39.89 -5.36
N MET A 433 7.12 38.90 -4.73
CA MET A 433 6.12 38.05 -5.39
C MET A 433 4.91 38.84 -5.84
N LEU A 434 4.38 39.72 -4.97
CA LEU A 434 3.27 40.59 -5.32
C LEU A 434 3.65 41.50 -6.48
N TRP A 435 4.86 42.06 -6.49
CA TRP A 435 5.37 42.90 -7.57
C TRP A 435 5.44 42.21 -8.93
N ALA A 436 5.68 40.89 -8.96
CA ALA A 436 5.70 40.12 -10.20
C ALA A 436 4.30 39.84 -10.79
N VAL A 437 3.23 39.96 -10.00
CA VAL A 437 1.86 39.57 -10.38
C VAL A 437 0.88 40.75 -10.39
N THR A 438 1.14 41.82 -9.63
CA THR A 438 0.29 43.03 -9.58
C THR A 438 0.81 44.14 -10.51
N PRO A 439 -0.09 44.89 -11.18
CA PRO A 439 0.31 46.09 -11.92
C PRO A 439 1.00 47.09 -10.98
N GLN A 440 2.17 47.60 -11.37
CA GLN A 440 2.98 48.52 -10.56
C GLN A 440 2.24 49.68 -9.86
N PRO A 441 1.25 50.37 -10.46
CA PRO A 441 0.61 51.51 -9.80
C PRO A 441 -0.25 51.11 -8.60
N LEU A 442 -0.73 49.87 -8.54
CA LEU A 442 -1.55 49.39 -7.44
C LEU A 442 -0.66 49.01 -6.25
N LEU A 443 0.54 48.48 -6.50
CA LEU A 443 1.49 48.12 -5.44
C LEU A 443 2.17 49.35 -4.81
N SER A 444 2.52 50.37 -5.60
CA SER A 444 3.10 51.61 -5.08
C SER A 444 2.17 52.30 -4.08
N ALA A 445 0.87 52.35 -4.40
CA ALA A 445 -0.14 52.92 -3.50
C ALA A 445 -0.21 52.19 -2.14
N TRP A 446 -0.07 50.86 -2.12
CA TRP A 446 -0.06 50.10 -0.86
C TRP A 446 1.26 50.20 -0.10
N LEU A 447 2.40 50.30 -0.79
CA LEU A 447 3.71 50.53 -0.18
C LEU A 447 3.78 51.92 0.47
N ASP A 448 3.27 52.96 -0.20
CA ASP A 448 3.18 54.31 0.36
C ASP A 448 2.30 54.34 1.61
N VAL A 449 1.16 53.64 1.59
CA VAL A 449 0.27 53.51 2.75
C VAL A 449 0.93 52.74 3.91
N ALA A 450 1.78 51.74 3.62
CA ALA A 450 2.51 50.96 4.63
C ALA A 450 3.74 51.69 5.19
N GLU A 451 4.37 52.56 4.40
CA GLU A 451 5.54 53.35 4.81
C GLU A 451 5.17 54.40 5.86
N ILE A 452 3.98 55.00 5.77
CA ILE A 452 3.47 56.01 6.72
C ILE A 452 3.53 55.54 8.19
N PRO A 453 2.94 54.38 8.58
CA PRO A 453 3.01 53.89 9.96
C PRO A 453 4.41 53.38 10.34
N LEU A 454 5.21 52.88 9.39
CA LEU A 454 6.56 52.38 9.65
C LEU A 454 7.52 53.53 10.00
N VAL A 455 7.46 54.62 9.24
CA VAL A 455 8.20 55.86 9.49
C VAL A 455 7.72 56.53 10.79
N ALA A 456 6.42 56.48 11.08
CA ALA A 456 5.88 56.98 12.36
C ALA A 456 6.36 56.17 13.57
N SER A 457 6.51 54.85 13.43
CA SER A 457 7.06 53.96 14.47
C SER A 457 8.56 54.20 14.68
N LEU A 458 9.33 54.33 13.59
CA LEU A 458 10.76 54.67 13.64
C LEU A 458 11.01 56.05 14.25
N LYS A 459 10.18 57.06 13.94
CA LYS A 459 10.24 58.39 14.56
C LYS A 459 9.86 58.39 16.05
N LYS A 460 8.94 57.51 16.48
CA LYS A 460 8.62 57.32 17.90
C LYS A 460 9.77 56.67 18.67
N GLN A 461 10.53 55.78 18.04
CA GLN A 461 11.72 55.19 18.65
C GLN A 461 12.90 56.19 18.75
N THR A 462 13.04 57.11 17.79
CA THR A 462 14.11 58.14 17.84
C THR A 462 13.78 59.34 18.73
N HIS A 463 12.50 59.62 19.02
CA HIS A 463 12.09 60.69 19.95
C HIS A 463 11.87 60.22 21.40
N GLY A 464 12.08 58.93 21.70
CA GLY A 464 12.01 58.40 23.07
C GLY A 464 13.26 58.65 23.92
N ASP A 465 14.36 59.15 23.34
CA ASP A 465 15.68 59.21 23.99
C ASP A 465 16.20 60.64 24.24
N THR A 466 15.31 61.65 24.22
CA THR A 466 15.68 63.04 24.51
C THR A 466 14.79 63.65 25.59
N SER A 467 14.96 63.20 26.83
CA SER A 467 14.48 63.92 28.02
C SER A 467 15.22 63.47 29.30
N GLN A 468 16.43 64.00 29.54
CA GLN A 468 16.87 64.34 30.90
C GLN A 468 17.86 65.53 30.85
N PRO A 469 17.71 66.56 31.71
CA PRO A 469 18.45 67.81 31.60
C PRO A 469 19.75 67.82 32.44
N LEU A 470 20.73 68.56 31.91
CA LEU A 470 21.87 69.24 32.54
C LEU A 470 22.17 68.96 34.03
N LEU A 471 23.37 68.41 34.29
CA LEU A 471 24.21 68.82 35.41
C LEU A 471 25.51 69.41 34.86
N SER A 472 25.83 70.60 35.34
CA SER A 472 27.01 71.41 35.03
C SER A 472 27.99 71.41 36.20
N SER A 473 29.24 71.83 35.90
CA SER A 473 30.40 72.08 36.79
C SER A 473 31.14 70.83 37.29
N GLU A 474 32.47 70.73 37.32
CA GLU A 474 33.59 71.63 37.03
C GLU A 474 34.90 70.81 37.12
N ALA A 475 35.96 71.29 36.43
CA ALA A 475 37.39 71.04 36.68
C ALA A 475 38.01 69.62 36.45
N ARG A 476 38.78 69.50 35.36
CA ARG A 476 40.25 69.64 35.46
C ARG A 476 40.90 69.90 34.10
N GLN A 477 41.52 71.08 34.04
CA GLN A 477 42.51 71.55 33.09
C GLN A 477 43.85 70.82 33.26
N GLU A 478 44.70 70.95 32.23
CA GLU A 478 46.16 70.69 32.16
C GLU A 478 46.55 69.20 31.98
N GLN A 479 47.32 68.78 30.96
CA GLN A 479 48.43 69.41 30.23
C GLN A 479 48.58 68.82 28.81
N LEU A 480 48.90 69.68 27.83
CA LEU A 480 49.71 69.35 26.66
C LEU A 480 51.19 69.46 27.07
N ASP A 481 52.03 68.59 26.49
CA ASP A 481 53.51 68.54 26.57
C ASP A 481 54.17 68.11 27.89
#